data_AF-A0A7C5GKG1-F1
#
_entry.id   AF-A0A7C5GKG1-F1
#
_cell.length_a   1.000
_cell.length_b   1.000
_cell.length_c   1.000
_cell.angle_alpha   90.00
_cell.angle_beta   90.00
_cell.angle_gamma   90.00
#
_symmetry.space_group_name_H-M   'P 1'
#
loop_
_entity.id
_entity.type
_entity.pdbx_description
1 polymer ?
#
loop_
_entity_poly.entity_id
_entity_poly.type
_entity_poly.pdbx_seq_one_letter_code
_entity_poly.pdbx_strand_id
1 'polypeptide(L)'
;MIAAINYLDRLARATEIEQVWQMFCAEMVRFGFDRLLYGYNHFGTEHSVGSWEDALILSNNDPGYLKKFIEEEYYKHAPLAEWALKNTGARPWAGKGDPSLELNETQARVVALNTSYGLVAGYSVSFATPTPRARGIVSMGARPGLTQQDVNALWERDGVLISVIANMTHLKIISLPHTNERAKLSRRQQEVLNWVADGKTYQDIATIMGVTMGTVEKHLRLVRQKLNVETTPQAVLKASFWNQMFVVKM
;
A
#
# COMPACT_ATOMS: atom_id res chain seq x y z
N MET A 1 -26.19 7.37 -7.70
CA MET A 1 -26.36 6.30 -6.69
C MET A 1 -26.19 4.90 -7.29
N ILE A 2 -26.98 4.48 -8.28
CA ILE A 2 -26.87 3.14 -8.92
C ILE A 2 -25.47 2.84 -9.47
N ALA A 3 -24.84 3.80 -10.17
CA ALA A 3 -23.48 3.61 -10.71
C ALA A 3 -22.43 3.31 -9.61
N ALA A 4 -22.52 3.99 -8.46
CA ALA A 4 -21.62 3.75 -7.34
C ALA A 4 -21.86 2.37 -6.71
N ILE A 5 -23.12 1.95 -6.56
CA ILE A 5 -23.47 0.62 -6.06
C ILE A 5 -22.93 -0.48 -6.99
N ASN A 6 -23.11 -0.33 -8.30
CA ASN A 6 -22.58 -1.27 -9.29
C ASN A 6 -21.04 -1.31 -9.31
N TYR A 7 -20.37 -0.19 -9.04
CA TYR A 7 -18.92 -0.18 -8.85
C TYR A 7 -18.53 -0.99 -7.60
N LEU A 8 -19.19 -0.76 -6.47
CA LEU A 8 -18.88 -1.44 -5.20
C LEU A 8 -19.19 -2.96 -5.26
N ASP A 9 -20.24 -3.40 -5.94
CA ASP A 9 -20.51 -4.84 -6.15
C ASP A 9 -19.39 -5.50 -6.97
N ARG A 10 -18.93 -4.85 -8.05
CA ARG A 10 -17.79 -5.37 -8.82
C ARG A 10 -16.51 -5.40 -7.99
N LEU A 11 -16.25 -4.35 -7.21
CA LEU A 11 -15.09 -4.26 -6.34
C LEU A 11 -15.08 -5.39 -5.30
N ALA A 12 -16.25 -5.69 -4.70
CA ALA A 12 -16.39 -6.76 -3.72
C ALA A 12 -16.05 -8.14 -4.30
N ARG A 13 -16.37 -8.38 -5.58
CA ARG A 13 -16.12 -9.65 -6.29
C ARG A 13 -14.71 -9.81 -6.85
N ALA A 14 -13.91 -8.73 -6.90
CA ALA A 14 -12.56 -8.80 -7.43
C ALA A 14 -11.68 -9.77 -6.62
N THR A 15 -10.77 -10.48 -7.27
CA THR A 15 -9.91 -11.49 -6.60
C THR A 15 -8.42 -11.17 -6.70
N GLU A 16 -8.06 -10.12 -7.43
CA GLU A 16 -6.68 -9.73 -7.71
C GLU A 16 -6.47 -8.24 -7.41
N ILE A 17 -5.32 -7.91 -6.82
CA ILE A 17 -4.97 -6.53 -6.43
C ILE A 17 -4.88 -5.65 -7.68
N GLU A 18 -4.30 -6.15 -8.77
CA GLU A 18 -4.16 -5.45 -10.04
C GLU A 18 -5.52 -5.07 -10.63
N GLN A 19 -6.50 -5.97 -10.57
CA GLN A 19 -7.86 -5.71 -11.02
C GLN A 19 -8.51 -4.60 -10.19
N VAL A 20 -8.40 -4.69 -8.86
CA VAL A 20 -8.92 -3.66 -7.94
C VAL A 20 -8.28 -2.30 -8.22
N TRP A 21 -6.96 -2.28 -8.44
CA TRP A 21 -6.21 -1.07 -8.73
C TRP A 21 -6.64 -0.41 -10.05
N GLN A 22 -6.76 -1.20 -11.12
CA GLN A 22 -7.23 -0.70 -12.42
C GLN A 22 -8.63 -0.11 -12.33
N MET A 23 -9.55 -0.79 -11.62
CA MET A 23 -10.91 -0.29 -11.39
C MET A 23 -10.90 1.05 -10.65
N PHE A 24 -10.07 1.17 -9.60
CA PHE A 24 -9.99 2.38 -8.81
C PHE A 24 -9.40 3.56 -9.60
N CYS A 25 -8.30 3.35 -10.34
CA CYS A 25 -7.74 4.37 -11.23
C CYS A 25 -8.78 4.84 -12.27
N ALA A 26 -9.49 3.92 -12.91
CA ALA A 26 -10.50 4.27 -13.91
C ALA A 26 -11.68 5.06 -13.32
N GLU A 27 -12.12 4.73 -12.11
CA GLU A 27 -13.20 5.45 -11.45
C GLU A 27 -12.75 6.85 -11.00
N MET A 28 -11.51 7.01 -10.52
CA MET A 28 -10.97 8.30 -10.08
C MET A 28 -10.80 9.32 -11.21
N VAL A 29 -10.61 8.88 -12.46
CA VAL A 29 -10.60 9.77 -13.63
C VAL A 29 -11.91 10.55 -13.77
N ARG A 30 -13.05 9.95 -13.40
CA ARG A 30 -14.37 10.61 -13.45
C ARG A 30 -14.47 11.80 -12.48
N PHE A 31 -13.66 11.77 -11.44
CA PHE A 31 -13.51 12.83 -10.45
C PHE A 31 -12.30 13.75 -10.74
N GLY A 32 -11.70 13.65 -11.92
CA GLY A 32 -10.60 14.52 -12.34
C GLY A 32 -9.23 14.14 -11.78
N PHE A 33 -9.10 12.99 -11.12
CA PHE A 33 -7.81 12.47 -10.63
C PHE A 33 -7.29 11.39 -11.59
N ASP A 34 -6.16 11.65 -12.24
CA ASP A 34 -5.58 10.76 -13.25
C ASP A 34 -4.25 10.13 -12.83
N ARG A 35 -3.65 10.62 -11.74
CA ARG A 35 -2.34 10.18 -11.24
C ARG A 35 -2.43 9.81 -9.79
N LEU A 36 -2.45 8.52 -9.50
CA LEU A 36 -2.67 7.96 -8.18
C LEU A 36 -1.42 7.21 -7.70
N LEU A 37 -1.12 7.37 -6.42
CA LEU A 37 -0.09 6.62 -5.71
C LEU A 37 -0.69 6.10 -4.41
N TYR A 38 -0.80 4.78 -4.31
CA TYR A 38 -1.22 4.07 -3.10
C TYR A 38 -0.01 3.45 -2.43
N GLY A 39 0.06 3.59 -1.11
CA GLY A 39 1.04 2.92 -0.27
C GLY A 39 0.38 2.30 0.94
N TYR A 40 0.72 1.04 1.23
CA TYR A 40 0.28 0.36 2.43
C TYR A 40 1.41 -0.46 3.05
N ASN A 41 1.56 -0.34 4.36
CA ASN A 41 2.59 -1.04 5.12
C ASN A 41 2.00 -1.59 6.43
N HIS A 42 2.41 -2.80 6.82
CA HIS A 42 2.07 -3.42 8.10
C HIS A 42 3.12 -3.18 9.20
N PHE A 43 4.30 -2.69 8.83
CA PHE A 43 5.50 -2.63 9.66
C PHE A 43 5.97 -1.20 9.94
N GLY A 44 5.06 -0.23 9.88
CA GLY A 44 5.31 1.14 10.32
C GLY A 44 5.67 1.22 11.80
N THR A 45 6.18 2.39 12.18
CA THR A 45 6.46 2.79 13.56
C THR A 45 5.68 4.07 13.88
N GLU A 46 5.80 4.57 15.11
CA GLU A 46 5.20 5.85 15.49
C GLU A 46 5.66 7.01 14.59
N HIS A 47 6.90 6.97 14.11
CA HIS A 47 7.53 8.05 13.35
C HIS A 47 7.72 7.73 11.86
N SER A 48 7.27 6.56 11.39
CA SER A 48 7.50 6.14 10.00
C SER A 48 6.35 5.32 9.45
N VAL A 49 6.02 5.56 8.18
CA VAL A 49 5.08 4.73 7.40
C VAL A 49 5.67 3.35 7.07
N GLY A 50 6.89 3.05 7.52
CA GLY A 50 7.63 1.82 7.26
C GLY A 50 8.53 1.92 6.03
N SER A 51 9.37 0.90 5.79
CA SER A 51 10.25 0.88 4.62
C SER A 51 9.47 0.50 3.35
N TRP A 52 9.91 1.03 2.22
CA TRP A 52 9.26 0.78 0.93
C TRP A 52 9.42 -0.67 0.45
N GLU A 53 10.49 -1.35 0.86
CA GLU A 53 10.74 -2.77 0.55
C GLU A 53 9.65 -3.68 1.10
N ASP A 54 9.02 -3.27 2.19
CA ASP A 54 7.96 -4.00 2.89
C ASP A 54 6.55 -3.47 2.60
N ALA A 55 6.46 -2.38 1.82
CA ALA A 55 5.21 -1.74 1.46
C ALA A 55 4.62 -2.33 0.17
N LEU A 56 3.30 -2.46 0.13
CA LEU A 56 2.56 -2.56 -1.11
C LEU A 56 2.43 -1.16 -1.71
N ILE A 57 3.11 -0.94 -2.84
CA ILE A 57 3.02 0.29 -3.63
C ILE A 57 2.27 0.01 -4.93
N LEU A 58 1.23 0.79 -5.20
CA LEU A 58 0.50 0.75 -6.46
C LEU A 58 0.48 2.17 -7.03
N SER A 59 0.77 2.30 -8.32
CA SER A 59 0.83 3.62 -8.95
C SER A 59 0.50 3.52 -10.43
N ASN A 60 -0.12 4.56 -10.98
CA ASN A 60 -0.21 4.80 -12.42
C ASN A 60 0.51 6.10 -12.83
N ASN A 61 1.38 6.62 -11.96
CA ASN A 61 2.23 7.76 -12.29
C ASN A 61 3.30 7.41 -13.33
N ASP A 62 3.93 8.44 -13.89
CA ASP A 62 5.12 8.29 -14.74
C ASP A 62 6.17 7.40 -14.04
N PRO A 63 6.72 6.37 -14.70
CA PRO A 63 7.72 5.48 -14.10
C PRO A 63 8.98 6.22 -13.63
N GLY A 64 9.39 7.29 -14.33
CA GLY A 64 10.51 8.14 -13.93
C GLY A 64 10.23 8.95 -12.67
N TYR A 65 9.00 9.45 -12.51
CA TYR A 65 8.54 10.04 -11.25
C TYR A 65 8.59 9.02 -10.11
N LEU A 66 7.99 7.85 -10.31
CA LEU A 66 7.89 6.83 -9.26
C LEU A 66 9.27 6.37 -8.80
N LYS A 67 10.20 6.17 -9.74
CA LYS A 67 11.59 5.83 -9.46
C LYS A 67 12.22 6.85 -8.50
N LYS A 68 12.18 8.14 -8.84
CA LYS A 68 12.72 9.20 -7.98
C LYS A 68 11.99 9.27 -6.63
N PHE A 69 10.67 9.18 -6.66
CA PHE A 69 9.85 9.37 -5.45
C PHE A 69 10.06 8.25 -4.42
N ILE A 70 10.24 7.01 -4.89
CA ILE A 70 10.39 5.82 -4.04
C ILE A 70 11.87 5.48 -3.80
N GLU A 71 12.68 5.30 -4.84
CA GLU A 71 14.06 4.82 -4.71
C GLU A 71 15.00 5.88 -4.11
N GLU A 72 14.77 7.17 -4.39
CA GLU A 72 15.51 8.26 -3.75
C GLU A 72 14.84 8.74 -2.44
N GLU A 73 13.90 7.95 -1.91
CA GLU A 73 13.26 8.12 -0.60
C GLU A 73 12.52 9.45 -0.35
N TYR A 74 12.15 10.18 -1.41
CA TYR A 74 11.36 11.42 -1.29
C TYR A 74 10.04 11.22 -0.54
N TYR A 75 9.45 10.02 -0.60
CA TYR A 75 8.24 9.68 0.16
C TYR A 75 8.39 9.88 1.68
N LYS A 76 9.60 9.73 2.25
CA LYS A 76 9.86 9.95 3.69
C LYS A 76 9.74 11.42 4.08
N HIS A 77 9.96 12.32 3.12
CA HIS A 77 9.96 13.76 3.32
C HIS A 77 8.71 14.43 2.73
N ALA A 78 7.76 13.64 2.23
CA ALA A 78 6.52 14.18 1.71
C ALA A 78 5.74 14.88 2.83
N PRO A 79 5.33 16.16 2.68
CA PRO A 79 4.61 16.88 3.74
C PRO A 79 3.35 16.16 4.23
N LEU A 80 2.68 15.45 3.32
CA LEU A 80 1.46 14.70 3.63
C LEU A 80 1.74 13.38 4.35
N ALA A 81 2.96 12.84 4.28
CA ALA A 81 3.31 11.61 5.01
C ALA A 81 3.28 11.86 6.52
N GLU A 82 3.82 12.99 6.99
CA GLU A 82 3.78 13.33 8.42
C GLU A 82 2.34 13.55 8.91
N TRP A 83 1.52 14.25 8.13
CA TRP A 83 0.11 14.42 8.45
C TRP A 83 -0.62 13.08 8.54
N ALA A 84 -0.40 12.18 7.56
CA ALA A 84 -1.05 10.87 7.52
C ALA A 84 -0.66 9.95 8.68
N LEU A 85 0.53 10.11 9.28
CA LEU A 85 0.92 9.36 10.47
C LEU A 85 0.06 9.68 11.70
N LYS A 86 -0.49 10.89 11.75
CA LYS A 86 -1.23 11.42 12.92
C LYS A 86 -2.73 11.55 12.67
N ASN A 87 -3.19 11.32 11.44
CA ASN A 87 -4.56 11.63 11.02
C ASN A 87 -5.15 10.52 10.15
N THR A 88 -6.48 10.40 10.21
CA THR A 88 -7.30 9.60 9.31
C THR A 88 -8.29 10.53 8.61
N GLY A 89 -8.52 10.29 7.33
CA GLY A 89 -9.42 11.10 6.51
C GLY A 89 -8.74 11.68 5.28
N ALA A 90 -9.38 12.65 4.65
CA ALA A 90 -8.91 13.27 3.43
C ALA A 90 -8.39 14.69 3.68
N ARG A 91 -7.35 15.09 2.96
CA ARG A 91 -6.83 16.46 2.98
C ARG A 91 -6.39 16.91 1.58
N PRO A 92 -6.65 18.17 1.20
CA PRO A 92 -6.08 18.73 -0.03
C PRO A 92 -4.56 18.78 0.04
N TRP A 93 -3.92 18.75 -1.13
CA TRP A 93 -2.52 19.09 -1.21
C TRP A 93 -2.36 20.58 -0.92
N ALA A 94 -1.30 20.92 -0.17
CA ALA A 94 -0.96 22.30 0.11
C ALA A 94 -0.75 23.05 -1.21
N GLY A 95 -1.54 24.09 -1.45
CA GLY A 95 -1.28 25.02 -2.55
C GLY A 95 -0.05 25.87 -2.26
N LYS A 96 0.51 26.51 -3.30
CA LYS A 96 1.48 27.61 -3.09
C LYS A 96 0.85 28.65 -2.16
N GLY A 97 1.48 28.91 -1.00
CA GLY A 97 1.06 29.94 -0.05
C GLY A 97 0.12 29.49 1.07
N ASP A 98 -0.05 28.18 1.31
CA ASP A 98 -0.70 27.68 2.52
C ASP A 98 0.16 28.03 3.76
N PRO A 99 -0.29 28.94 4.65
CA PRO A 99 0.47 29.34 5.84
C PRO A 99 0.65 28.19 6.85
N SER A 100 -0.13 27.10 6.71
CA SER A 100 -0.02 25.91 7.56
C SER A 100 1.07 24.94 7.13
N LEU A 101 1.78 25.21 6.03
CA LEU A 101 2.96 24.47 5.60
C LEU A 101 4.18 25.38 5.46
N GLU A 102 4.83 25.69 6.58
CA GLU A 102 6.24 26.05 6.55
C GLU A 102 7.04 24.82 6.09
N LEU A 103 7.32 24.75 4.78
CA LEU A 103 8.08 23.65 4.21
C LEU A 103 9.55 23.81 4.58
N ASN A 104 10.14 22.76 5.17
CA ASN A 104 11.58 22.68 5.27
C ASN A 104 12.23 22.40 3.90
N GLU A 105 13.55 22.48 3.80
CA GLU A 105 14.28 22.31 2.53
C GLU A 105 13.99 20.97 1.85
N THR A 106 13.86 19.87 2.60
CA THR A 106 13.59 18.54 2.03
C THR A 106 12.17 18.43 1.50
N GLN A 107 11.20 18.97 2.24
CA GLN A 107 9.80 19.08 1.81
C GLN A 107 9.65 19.95 0.55
N ALA A 108 10.39 21.06 0.46
CA ALA A 108 10.42 21.92 -0.72
C ALA A 108 10.94 21.17 -1.97
N ARG A 109 11.94 20.30 -1.81
CA ARG A 109 12.43 19.44 -2.90
C ARG A 109 11.37 18.45 -3.39
N VAL A 110 10.57 17.88 -2.48
CA VAL A 110 9.43 17.01 -2.85
C VAL A 110 8.40 17.78 -3.67
N VAL A 111 8.04 18.99 -3.24
CA VAL A 111 7.09 19.83 -3.98
C VAL A 111 7.65 20.24 -5.35
N ALA A 112 8.94 20.55 -5.45
CA ALA A 112 9.60 20.84 -6.72
C ALA A 112 9.59 19.63 -7.67
N LEU A 113 9.87 18.43 -7.15
CA LEU A 113 9.79 17.19 -7.91
C LEU A 113 8.36 16.96 -8.43
N ASN A 114 7.36 17.02 -7.55
CA ASN A 114 5.95 16.88 -7.93
C ASN A 114 5.57 17.88 -9.03
N THR A 115 5.96 19.15 -8.86
CA THR A 115 5.71 20.22 -9.84
C THR A 115 6.37 19.93 -11.19
N SER A 116 7.59 19.39 -11.21
CA SER A 116 8.30 19.06 -12.45
C SER A 116 7.62 17.96 -13.29
N TYR A 117 6.79 17.13 -12.66
CA TYR A 117 5.92 16.14 -13.32
C TYR A 117 4.46 16.60 -13.43
N GLY A 118 4.18 17.88 -13.15
CA GLY A 118 2.84 18.47 -13.25
C GLY A 118 1.85 18.00 -12.18
N LEU A 119 2.32 17.45 -11.05
CA LEU A 119 1.53 17.10 -9.87
C LEU A 119 1.42 18.33 -8.96
N VAL A 120 0.52 19.25 -9.31
CA VAL A 120 0.41 20.56 -8.65
C VAL A 120 -0.84 20.72 -7.78
N ALA A 121 -1.83 19.85 -7.96
CA ALA A 121 -3.09 19.87 -7.21
C ALA A 121 -3.57 18.44 -6.99
N GLY A 122 -4.24 18.20 -5.86
CA GLY A 122 -4.71 16.86 -5.52
C GLY A 122 -5.28 16.75 -4.12
N TYR A 123 -5.61 15.51 -3.75
CA TYR A 123 -6.01 15.12 -2.40
C TYR A 123 -5.27 13.87 -1.98
N SER A 124 -5.03 13.73 -0.68
CA SER A 124 -4.60 12.46 -0.11
C SER A 124 -5.62 11.97 0.92
N VAL A 125 -5.83 10.66 0.96
CA VAL A 125 -6.68 9.97 1.93
C VAL A 125 -5.81 9.05 2.76
N SER A 126 -5.74 9.30 4.06
CA SER A 126 -5.13 8.42 5.06
C SER A 126 -6.21 7.49 5.62
N PHE A 127 -5.97 6.18 5.60
CA PHE A 127 -6.95 5.18 5.99
C PHE A 127 -6.88 4.86 7.48
N ALA A 128 -8.04 4.56 8.08
CA ALA A 128 -8.09 4.00 9.42
C ALA A 128 -7.45 2.62 9.40
N THR A 129 -6.54 2.36 10.33
CA THR A 129 -5.89 1.05 10.43
C THR A 129 -6.12 0.42 11.80
N PRO A 130 -6.26 -0.91 11.87
CA PRO A 130 -6.57 -1.60 13.13
C PRO A 130 -5.39 -1.61 14.11
N THR A 131 -4.18 -1.28 13.65
CA THR A 131 -2.98 -1.25 14.48
C THR A 131 -2.17 0.02 14.20
N PRO A 132 -1.42 0.54 15.20
CA PRO A 132 -0.56 1.69 15.00
C PRO A 132 0.62 1.41 14.04
N ARG A 133 0.91 0.14 13.74
CA ARG A 133 1.96 -0.27 12.79
C ARG A 133 1.47 -0.33 11.35
N ALA A 134 0.17 -0.59 11.16
CA ALA A 134 -0.42 -0.54 9.85
C ALA A 134 -0.65 0.92 9.42
N ARG A 135 -0.22 1.27 8.22
CA ARG A 135 -0.39 2.61 7.64
C ARG A 135 -0.77 2.48 6.17
N GLY A 136 -1.87 3.11 5.78
CA GLY A 136 -2.36 3.13 4.41
C GLY A 136 -2.66 4.55 3.98
N ILE A 137 -2.17 4.93 2.80
CA ILE A 137 -2.45 6.23 2.20
C ILE A 137 -2.66 6.06 0.70
N VAL A 138 -3.56 6.87 0.15
CA VAL A 138 -3.58 7.12 -1.29
C VAL A 138 -3.47 8.61 -1.57
N SER A 139 -2.60 8.95 -2.50
CA SER A 139 -2.43 10.30 -3.03
C SER A 139 -3.01 10.32 -4.44
N MET A 140 -3.92 11.26 -4.68
CA MET A 140 -4.68 11.40 -5.92
C MET A 140 -4.37 12.79 -6.51
N GLY A 141 -3.47 12.80 -7.49
CA GLY A 141 -3.12 13.97 -8.28
C GLY A 141 -4.18 14.27 -9.32
N ALA A 142 -4.58 15.52 -9.39
CA ALA A 142 -5.52 16.01 -10.37
C ALA A 142 -4.88 16.06 -11.77
N ARG A 143 -5.71 15.94 -12.80
CA ARG A 143 -5.28 16.07 -14.19
C ARG A 143 -4.66 17.45 -14.47
N PRO A 144 -3.75 17.55 -15.46
CA PRO A 144 -3.16 18.83 -15.85
C PRO A 144 -4.22 19.90 -16.14
N GLY A 145 -3.95 21.13 -15.72
CA GLY A 145 -4.83 22.29 -15.92
C GLY A 145 -5.81 22.58 -14.79
N LEU A 146 -5.97 21.69 -13.80
CA LEU A 146 -6.74 21.98 -12.59
C LEU A 146 -5.86 22.63 -11.51
N THR A 147 -6.39 23.69 -10.90
CA THR A 147 -5.80 24.31 -9.71
C THR A 147 -6.28 23.60 -8.44
N GLN A 148 -5.60 23.82 -7.32
CA GLN A 148 -6.07 23.28 -6.03
C GLN A 148 -7.46 23.82 -5.65
N GLN A 149 -7.82 25.03 -6.08
CA GLN A 149 -9.15 25.59 -5.86
C GLN A 149 -10.22 24.81 -6.65
N ASP A 150 -9.95 24.46 -7.91
CA ASP A 150 -10.85 23.64 -8.71
C ASP A 150 -11.05 22.24 -8.08
N VAL A 151 -9.97 21.66 -7.58
CA VAL A 151 -10.00 20.35 -6.90
C VAL A 151 -10.77 20.43 -5.58
N ASN A 152 -10.64 21.52 -4.83
CA ASN A 152 -11.41 21.73 -3.60
C ASN A 152 -12.91 21.85 -3.90
N ALA A 153 -13.31 22.60 -4.92
CA ALA A 153 -14.71 22.70 -5.33
C ALA A 153 -15.28 21.35 -5.79
N LEU A 154 -14.47 20.54 -6.49
CA LEU A 154 -14.84 19.16 -6.82
C LEU A 154 -15.02 18.31 -5.56
N TRP A 155 -14.13 18.45 -4.59
CA TRP A 155 -14.17 17.72 -3.33
C TRP A 155 -15.39 18.08 -2.48
N GLU A 156 -15.80 19.35 -2.46
CA GLU A 156 -17.03 19.78 -1.78
C GLU A 156 -18.27 19.06 -2.35
N ARG A 157 -18.30 18.83 -3.66
CA ARG A 157 -19.41 18.12 -4.34
C ARG A 157 -19.36 16.61 -4.12
N ASP A 158 -18.19 15.99 -4.34
CA ASP A 158 -18.08 14.53 -4.49
C ASP A 158 -17.20 13.84 -3.43
N GLY A 159 -16.57 14.60 -2.53
CA GLY A 159 -15.54 14.12 -1.61
C GLY A 159 -15.98 12.99 -0.69
N VAL A 160 -17.26 12.98 -0.28
CA VAL A 160 -17.85 11.87 0.49
C VAL A 160 -17.84 10.58 -0.32
N LEU A 161 -18.29 10.61 -1.57
CA LEU A 161 -18.32 9.45 -2.44
C LEU A 161 -16.90 8.96 -2.77
N ILE A 162 -15.99 9.90 -3.07
CA ILE A 162 -14.57 9.58 -3.33
C ILE A 162 -13.96 8.89 -2.11
N SER A 163 -14.23 9.40 -0.90
CA SER A 163 -13.72 8.81 0.34
C SER A 163 -14.28 7.41 0.58
N VAL A 164 -15.58 7.17 0.32
CA VAL A 164 -16.18 5.84 0.41
C VAL A 164 -15.50 4.88 -0.56
N ILE A 165 -15.34 5.27 -1.82
CA ILE A 165 -14.69 4.44 -2.84
C ILE A 165 -13.24 4.14 -2.43
N ALA A 166 -12.47 5.14 -1.98
CA ALA A 166 -11.09 4.94 -1.54
C ALA A 166 -10.99 3.98 -0.35
N ASN A 167 -11.85 4.12 0.66
CA ASN A 167 -11.86 3.22 1.83
C ASN A 167 -12.24 1.79 1.43
N MET A 168 -13.26 1.60 0.59
CA MET A 168 -13.66 0.27 0.13
C MET A 168 -12.58 -0.38 -0.72
N THR A 169 -11.90 0.39 -1.58
CA THR A 169 -10.74 -0.07 -2.34
C THR A 169 -9.62 -0.50 -1.40
N HIS A 170 -9.28 0.31 -0.39
CA HIS A 170 -8.26 -0.04 0.61
C HIS A 170 -8.59 -1.35 1.32
N LEU A 171 -9.80 -1.47 1.89
CA LEU A 171 -10.25 -2.69 2.57
C LEU A 171 -10.20 -3.91 1.65
N LYS A 172 -10.56 -3.74 0.38
CA LYS A 172 -10.46 -4.82 -0.59
C LYS A 172 -9.01 -5.21 -0.85
N ILE A 173 -8.11 -4.25 -1.10
CA ILE A 173 -6.68 -4.51 -1.34
C ILE A 173 -6.05 -5.29 -0.18
N ILE A 174 -6.27 -4.86 1.07
CA ILE A 174 -5.65 -5.50 2.24
C ILE A 174 -6.24 -6.88 2.56
N SER A 175 -7.41 -7.21 2.02
CA SER A 175 -8.02 -8.53 2.14
C SER A 175 -7.49 -9.55 1.12
N LEU A 176 -6.83 -9.09 0.06
CA LEU A 176 -6.35 -9.94 -1.02
C LEU A 176 -4.91 -10.42 -0.77
N PRO A 177 -4.52 -11.58 -1.33
CA PRO A 177 -3.13 -12.04 -1.33
C PRO A 177 -2.19 -11.01 -1.92
N HIS A 178 -1.20 -10.57 -1.14
CA HIS A 178 -0.15 -9.68 -1.62
C HIS A 178 1.06 -10.50 -2.09
N THR A 179 1.17 -10.72 -3.39
CA THR A 179 2.36 -11.31 -3.99
C THR A 179 3.33 -10.23 -4.46
N ASN A 180 4.17 -9.74 -3.55
CA ASN A 180 5.42 -9.11 -3.99
C ASN A 180 6.28 -10.21 -4.64
N GLU A 181 6.61 -10.08 -5.93
CA GLU A 181 7.37 -11.10 -6.66
C GLU A 181 8.69 -11.45 -5.97
N ARG A 182 9.34 -10.48 -5.32
CA ARG A 182 10.59 -10.68 -4.57
C ARG A 182 10.39 -11.55 -3.33
N ALA A 183 9.19 -11.51 -2.74
CA ALA A 183 8.83 -12.25 -1.53
C ALA A 183 8.03 -13.52 -1.80
N LYS A 184 7.80 -13.91 -3.07
CA LYS A 184 6.97 -15.07 -3.40
C LYS A 184 7.62 -16.37 -2.93
N LEU A 185 6.99 -17.01 -1.95
CA LEU A 185 7.42 -18.31 -1.44
C LEU A 185 7.04 -19.44 -2.42
N SER A 186 7.91 -20.44 -2.55
CA SER A 186 7.56 -21.66 -3.29
C SER A 186 6.54 -22.50 -2.49
N ARG A 187 5.88 -23.45 -3.15
CA ARG A 187 4.90 -24.32 -2.46
C ARG A 187 5.50 -25.02 -1.24
N ARG A 188 6.70 -25.58 -1.37
CA ARG A 188 7.41 -26.23 -0.25
C ARG A 188 7.80 -25.24 0.85
N GLN A 189 8.17 -24.01 0.49
CA GLN A 189 8.48 -22.96 1.46
C GLN A 189 7.24 -22.54 2.25
N GLN A 190 6.08 -22.39 1.58
CA GLN A 190 4.80 -22.11 2.22
C GLN A 190 4.34 -23.26 3.12
N GLU A 191 4.44 -24.50 2.64
CA GLU A 191 4.08 -25.69 3.40
C GLU A 191 4.88 -25.81 4.71
N VAL A 192 6.21 -25.67 4.65
CA VAL A 192 7.07 -25.66 5.85
C VAL A 192 6.66 -24.53 6.81
N LEU A 193 6.42 -23.32 6.29
CA LEU A 193 6.09 -22.16 7.11
C LEU A 193 4.71 -22.28 7.78
N ASN A 194 3.72 -22.86 7.09
CA ASN A 194 2.39 -23.14 7.65
C ASN A 194 2.50 -24.12 8.82
N TRP A 195 3.27 -25.20 8.69
CA TRP A 195 3.43 -26.15 9.81
C TRP A 195 4.15 -25.53 11.01
N VAL A 196 5.11 -24.64 10.78
CA VAL A 196 5.72 -23.88 11.89
C VAL A 196 4.69 -22.98 12.56
N ALA A 197 3.81 -22.32 11.80
CA ALA A 197 2.76 -21.50 12.36
C ALA A 197 1.69 -22.30 13.13
N ASP A 198 1.46 -23.55 12.74
CA ASP A 198 0.65 -24.52 13.50
C ASP A 198 1.37 -25.07 14.75
N GLY A 199 2.59 -24.59 15.04
CA GLY A 199 3.35 -24.94 16.24
C GLY A 199 4.08 -26.29 16.15
N LYS A 200 4.25 -26.87 14.95
CA LYS A 200 4.96 -28.15 14.79
C LYS A 200 6.46 -28.03 15.01
N THR A 201 7.05 -29.06 15.61
CA THR A 201 8.52 -29.15 15.74
C THR A 201 9.15 -29.47 14.39
N TYR A 202 10.45 -29.17 14.21
CA TYR A 202 11.14 -29.48 12.94
C TYR A 202 11.17 -30.99 12.64
N GLN A 203 11.17 -31.82 13.68
CA GLN A 203 11.09 -33.27 13.55
C GLN A 203 9.71 -33.71 13.03
N ASP A 204 8.64 -33.13 13.55
CA ASP A 204 7.27 -33.42 13.08
C ASP A 204 7.10 -32.96 11.63
N ILE A 205 7.59 -31.76 11.29
CA ILE A 205 7.52 -31.23 9.92
C ILE A 205 8.28 -32.12 8.95
N ALA A 206 9.49 -32.53 9.32
CA ALA A 206 10.30 -33.46 8.53
C ALA A 206 9.54 -34.77 8.26
N THR A 207 8.90 -35.31 9.30
CA THR A 207 8.07 -36.52 9.21
C THR A 207 6.86 -36.31 8.30
N ILE A 208 6.09 -35.22 8.50
CA ILE A 208 4.89 -34.90 7.71
C ILE A 208 5.22 -34.70 6.23
N MET A 209 6.32 -34.00 5.93
CA MET A 209 6.69 -33.64 4.56
C MET A 209 7.51 -34.73 3.86
N GLY A 210 7.93 -35.79 4.56
CA GLY A 210 8.79 -36.84 4.02
C GLY A 210 10.20 -36.35 3.66
N VAL A 211 10.77 -35.45 4.47
CA VAL A 211 12.11 -34.87 4.26
C VAL A 211 12.94 -34.94 5.54
N THR A 212 14.22 -34.58 5.49
CA THR A 212 15.07 -34.51 6.69
C THR A 212 14.88 -33.19 7.45
N MET A 213 15.18 -33.15 8.75
CA MET A 213 15.21 -31.91 9.53
C MET A 213 16.12 -30.84 8.89
N GLY A 214 17.29 -31.23 8.38
CA GLY A 214 18.19 -30.31 7.67
C GLY A 214 17.56 -29.70 6.40
N THR A 215 16.64 -30.43 5.74
CA THR A 215 15.88 -29.91 4.61
C THR A 215 14.83 -28.88 5.07
N VAL A 216 14.15 -29.13 6.20
CA VAL A 216 13.24 -28.16 6.83
C VAL A 216 13.98 -26.87 7.19
N GLU A 217 15.14 -26.98 7.85
CA GLU A 217 15.99 -25.83 8.20
C GLU A 217 16.43 -25.04 6.98
N LYS A 218 16.83 -25.73 5.90
CA LYS A 218 17.18 -25.10 4.63
C LYS A 218 16.00 -24.32 4.04
N HIS A 219 14.79 -24.90 4.01
CA HIS A 219 13.60 -24.19 3.54
C HIS A 219 13.32 -22.95 4.38
N LEU A 220 13.36 -23.05 5.71
CA LEU A 220 13.13 -21.92 6.61
C LEU A 220 14.20 -20.82 6.45
N ARG A 221 15.47 -21.18 6.24
CA ARG A 221 16.53 -20.21 5.94
C ARG A 221 16.24 -19.45 4.65
N LEU A 222 15.81 -20.14 3.59
CA LEU A 222 15.46 -19.49 2.33
C LEU A 222 14.20 -18.63 2.44
N VAL A 223 13.22 -19.05 3.25
CA VAL A 223 12.04 -18.23 3.58
C VAL A 223 12.48 -16.92 4.25
N ARG A 224 13.32 -17.01 5.29
CA ARG A 224 13.82 -15.83 6.01
C ARG A 224 14.57 -14.86 5.10
N GLN A 225 15.43 -15.39 4.22
CA GLN A 225 16.12 -14.58 3.21
C GLN A 225 15.15 -13.89 2.24
N LYS A 226 14.16 -14.61 1.71
CA LYS A 226 13.16 -14.06 0.78
C LYS A 226 12.28 -12.98 1.41
N LEU A 227 11.90 -13.18 2.67
CA LEU A 227 11.06 -12.24 3.40
C LEU A 227 11.88 -11.12 4.06
N ASN A 228 13.21 -11.13 3.92
CA ASN A 228 14.13 -10.19 4.57
C ASN A 228 13.90 -10.09 6.09
N VAL A 229 13.97 -11.23 6.78
CA VAL A 229 13.76 -11.35 8.24
C VAL A 229 14.81 -12.24 8.87
N GLU A 230 15.06 -12.06 10.15
CA GLU A 230 16.12 -12.80 10.86
C GLU A 230 15.61 -14.08 11.53
N THR A 231 14.34 -14.10 11.94
CA THR A 231 13.76 -15.19 12.72
C THR A 231 12.56 -15.84 12.04
N THR A 232 12.31 -17.12 12.33
CA THR A 232 11.15 -17.83 11.78
C THR A 232 9.81 -17.27 12.30
N PRO A 233 9.66 -16.88 13.58
CA PRO A 233 8.44 -16.20 14.03
C PRO A 233 8.16 -14.90 13.26
N GLN A 234 9.20 -14.10 12.97
CA GLN A 234 9.06 -12.91 12.15
C GLN A 234 8.63 -13.25 10.70
N ALA A 235 9.16 -14.35 10.14
CA ALA A 235 8.74 -14.86 8.83
C ALA A 235 7.26 -15.26 8.80
N VAL A 236 6.78 -15.97 9.83
CA VAL A 236 5.36 -16.34 9.98
C VAL A 236 4.50 -15.07 10.05
N LEU A 237 4.83 -14.12 10.92
CA LEU A 237 4.09 -12.87 11.05
C LEU A 237 4.02 -12.10 9.73
N LYS A 238 5.15 -11.98 9.03
CA LYS A 238 5.23 -11.24 7.76
C LYS A 238 4.45 -11.91 6.63
N ALA A 239 4.57 -13.24 6.50
CA ALA A 239 3.79 -14.00 5.52
C ALA A 239 2.27 -13.95 5.81
N SER A 240 1.88 -13.92 7.09
CA SER A 240 0.48 -13.78 7.51
C SER A 240 -0.11 -12.44 7.06
N PHE A 241 0.59 -11.33 7.34
CA PHE A 241 0.14 -10.00 6.93
C PHE A 241 0.04 -9.82 5.41
N TRP A 242 0.92 -10.48 4.65
CA TRP A 242 0.82 -10.48 3.19
C TRP A 242 -0.22 -11.46 2.64
N ASN A 243 -1.06 -12.06 3.49
CA ASN A 243 -2.06 -13.04 3.11
C ASN A 243 -1.46 -14.19 2.26
N GLN A 244 -0.22 -14.60 2.58
CA GLN A 244 0.49 -15.71 1.92
C GLN A 244 0.45 -17.02 2.73
N MET A 245 -0.16 -16.98 3.90
CA MET A 245 -0.39 -18.14 4.75
C MET A 245 -1.74 -18.77 4.48
N PHE A 246 -1.82 -20.10 4.54
CA PHE A 246 -3.05 -20.86 4.38
C PHE A 246 -3.90 -20.52 3.13
N VAL A 247 -3.26 -20.03 2.06
CA VAL A 247 -3.96 -19.65 0.84
C VAL A 247 -4.55 -20.90 0.19
N VAL A 248 -5.86 -21.06 0.32
CA VAL A 248 -6.64 -22.06 -0.41
C VAL A 248 -6.72 -21.58 -1.85
N LYS A 249 -6.29 -22.40 -2.81
CA LYS A 249 -6.56 -22.10 -4.22
C LYS A 249 -8.07 -22.13 -4.42
N MET A 250 -8.61 -21.00 -4.89
CA MET A 250 -9.87 -21.00 -5.64
C MET A 250 -9.61 -21.58 -7.04
#